data_AF-A0AB34H5I9-F1
#
_entry.id   AF-A0AB34H5I9-F1
#
_cell.length_a   1.000
_cell.length_b   1.000
_cell.length_c   1.000
_cell.angle_alpha   90.00
_cell.angle_beta   90.00
_cell.angle_gamma   90.00
#
_symmetry.space_group_name_H-M   'P 1'
#
loop_
_entity.id
_entity.type
_entity.pdbx_description
1 polymer ?
#
loop_
_entity_poly.entity_id
_entity_poly.type
_entity_poly.pdbx_seq_one_letter_code
_entity_poly.pdbx_strand_id
1 'polypeptide(L)'
;MRVIHVGTRKSQLACIQTDSVVATLKALYPGSQFEIIAVSTTGDKILDTALSKTGEFTKELEHALERNEVDLVVHSLKDLPTVLPPGFTIGAICKQESPSDAVVFHPKFVGKTLETLPGKSVVGTSSLRRAAQLQRKFPHPEFKSIRGNLNTRLWKLDELQEFGAVILAAAGLQCMGWQNRVGQILHPEECGSGGSGSGSSSQGPGHLGSGGGVA
;
A
#
# COMPACT_ATOMS: atom_id res chain seq x y z
N MET A 1 -35.70 -0.93 0.23
CA MET A 1 -34.32 -1.41 -0.04
C MET A 1 -33.42 -0.80 1.01
N ARG A 2 -32.56 -1.60 1.65
CA ARG A 2 -31.55 -1.09 2.58
C ARG A 2 -30.35 -0.60 1.77
N VAL A 3 -29.89 0.62 2.04
CA VAL A 3 -28.62 1.14 1.52
C VAL A 3 -27.49 0.51 2.34
N ILE A 4 -26.45 0.04 1.66
CA ILE A 4 -25.24 -0.51 2.28
C ILE A 4 -24.18 0.58 2.30
N HIS A 5 -23.79 1.01 3.48
CA HIS A 5 -22.80 2.05 3.69
C HIS A 5 -21.39 1.44 3.73
N VAL A 6 -20.49 1.94 2.90
CA VAL A 6 -19.13 1.45 2.73
C VAL A 6 -18.15 2.49 3.24
N GLY A 7 -17.50 2.21 4.37
CA GLY A 7 -16.49 3.07 4.97
C GLY A 7 -15.14 3.00 4.24
N THR A 8 -14.50 4.15 4.08
CA THR A 8 -13.14 4.25 3.52
C THR A 8 -12.37 5.41 4.09
N ARG A 9 -11.04 5.39 3.96
CA ARG A 9 -10.19 6.54 4.30
C ARG A 9 -10.32 7.63 3.24
N LYS A 10 -10.16 8.90 3.63
CA LYS A 10 -10.14 10.03 2.70
C LYS A 10 -8.98 10.06 1.69
N SER A 11 -7.97 9.19 1.86
CA SER A 11 -6.86 9.14 0.91
C SER A 11 -7.34 8.69 -0.48
N GLN A 12 -6.84 9.33 -1.54
CA GLN A 12 -7.23 9.03 -2.92
C GLN A 12 -7.12 7.54 -3.27
N LEU A 13 -6.03 6.89 -2.84
CA LEU A 13 -5.83 5.45 -3.09
C LEU A 13 -6.90 4.60 -2.40
N ALA A 14 -7.28 4.92 -1.16
CA ALA A 14 -8.32 4.18 -0.44
C ALA A 14 -9.69 4.36 -1.11
N CYS A 15 -10.03 5.57 -1.56
CA CYS A 15 -11.26 5.81 -2.33
C CYS A 15 -11.28 4.96 -3.60
N ILE A 16 -10.20 4.95 -4.39
CA ILE A 16 -10.13 4.15 -5.63
C ILE A 16 -10.27 2.64 -5.35
N GLN A 17 -9.62 2.14 -4.30
CA GLN A 17 -9.77 0.74 -3.87
C GLN A 17 -11.22 0.43 -3.50
N THR A 18 -11.87 1.36 -2.80
CA THR A 18 -13.27 1.24 -2.37
C THR A 18 -14.22 1.27 -3.57
N ASP A 19 -13.99 2.18 -4.53
CA ASP A 19 -14.75 2.26 -5.76
C ASP A 19 -14.67 0.95 -6.56
N SER A 20 -13.48 0.33 -6.62
CA SER A 20 -13.30 -0.97 -7.28
C SER A 20 -14.09 -2.10 -6.61
N VAL A 21 -14.09 -2.15 -5.27
CA VAL A 21 -14.89 -3.11 -4.50
C VAL A 21 -16.39 -2.87 -4.70
N VAL A 22 -16.85 -1.62 -4.60
CA VAL A 22 -18.25 -1.24 -4.79
C VAL A 22 -18.71 -1.52 -6.21
N ALA A 23 -17.88 -1.29 -7.22
CA ALA A 23 -18.21 -1.63 -8.61
C ALA A 23 -18.42 -3.14 -8.78
N THR A 24 -17.57 -3.95 -8.15
CA THR A 24 -17.71 -5.42 -8.15
C THR A 24 -19.00 -5.85 -7.44
N LEU A 25 -19.29 -5.27 -6.28
CA LEU A 25 -20.51 -5.55 -5.53
C LEU A 25 -21.78 -5.14 -6.28
N LYS A 26 -21.78 -3.99 -6.95
CA LYS A 26 -22.90 -3.54 -7.80
C LYS A 26 -23.15 -4.47 -8.97
N ALA A 27 -22.09 -5.03 -9.57
CA ALA A 27 -22.23 -6.00 -10.66
C ALA A 27 -22.84 -7.33 -10.17
N LEU A 28 -22.47 -7.79 -8.97
CA LEU A 28 -22.99 -9.02 -8.36
C LEU A 28 -24.40 -8.84 -7.77
N TYR A 29 -24.73 -7.64 -7.29
CA TYR A 29 -26.00 -7.31 -6.63
C TYR A 29 -26.64 -6.05 -7.22
N PRO A 30 -27.17 -6.08 -8.46
CA PRO A 30 -27.70 -4.89 -9.15
C PRO A 30 -28.90 -4.22 -8.44
N GLY A 31 -29.62 -4.97 -7.60
CA GLY A 31 -30.73 -4.45 -6.79
C GLY A 31 -30.29 -3.77 -5.49
N SER A 32 -29.01 -3.85 -5.11
CA SER A 32 -28.51 -3.23 -3.88
C SER A 32 -27.99 -1.81 -4.14
N GLN A 33 -28.26 -0.92 -3.19
CA GLN A 33 -27.71 0.44 -3.20
C GLN A 33 -26.50 0.50 -2.28
N PHE A 34 -25.43 1.16 -2.76
CA PHE A 34 -24.18 1.31 -2.02
C PHE A 34 -23.82 2.79 -1.93
N GLU A 35 -23.51 3.26 -0.73
CA GLU A 35 -23.07 4.63 -0.44
C GLU A 35 -21.68 4.60 0.19
N ILE A 36 -20.74 5.40 -0.32
CA ILE A 36 -19.37 5.44 0.19
C ILE A 36 -19.23 6.58 1.20
N ILE A 37 -18.79 6.25 2.41
CA ILE A 37 -18.59 7.19 3.51
C ILE A 37 -17.09 7.34 3.78
N ALA A 38 -16.54 8.51 3.45
CA ALA A 38 -15.12 8.80 3.61
C ALA A 38 -14.81 9.36 5.01
N VAL A 39 -14.12 8.56 5.83
CA VAL A 39 -13.72 8.88 7.20
C VAL A 39 -12.29 9.43 7.21
N SER A 40 -12.08 10.51 7.99
CA SER A 40 -10.73 11.05 8.21
C SER A 40 -10.06 10.29 9.34
N THR A 41 -8.90 9.69 9.08
CA THR A 41 -8.13 8.97 10.12
C THR A 41 -7.02 9.84 10.71
N THR A 42 -6.56 9.51 11.92
CA THR A 42 -5.43 10.19 12.57
C THR A 42 -4.15 10.06 11.75
N GLY A 43 -3.94 8.90 11.11
CA GLY A 43 -2.81 8.70 10.21
C GLY A 43 -2.86 9.52 8.91
N ASP A 44 -4.00 10.10 8.55
CA ASP A 44 -4.07 11.10 7.46
C ASP A 44 -3.63 12.50 7.93
N LYS A 45 -3.66 12.77 9.24
CA LYS A 45 -3.36 14.08 9.84
C LYS A 45 -1.92 14.18 10.36
N ILE A 46 -1.34 13.07 10.84
CA ILE A 46 0.00 13.05 11.44
C ILE A 46 1.02 12.53 10.43
N LEU A 47 1.78 13.44 9.81
CA LEU A 47 2.86 13.12 8.88
C LEU A 47 4.25 13.02 9.55
N ASP A 48 4.37 13.46 10.81
CA ASP A 48 5.64 13.84 11.46
C ASP A 48 6.07 12.98 12.67
N THR A 49 5.35 11.89 13.00
CA THR A 49 5.75 10.99 14.10
C THR A 49 6.28 9.66 13.55
N ALA A 50 7.28 9.08 14.22
CA ALA A 50 7.82 7.77 13.85
C ALA A 50 6.70 6.72 13.78
N LEU A 51 6.64 5.93 12.69
CA LEU A 51 5.82 4.70 12.57
C LEU A 51 6.25 3.73 13.67
N SER A 52 5.79 3.94 14.91
CA SER A 52 6.14 3.08 16.04
C SER A 52 4.95 2.24 16.51
N LYS A 53 3.75 2.42 15.93
CA LYS A 53 2.60 1.57 16.25
C LYS A 53 1.77 1.26 14.99
N THR A 54 1.91 0.04 14.50
CA THR A 54 0.99 -0.58 13.54
C THR A 54 -0.44 -0.49 14.11
N GLY A 55 -1.38 0.15 13.41
CA GLY A 55 -2.79 0.26 13.83
C GLY A 55 -3.41 1.67 13.89
N GLU A 56 -2.70 2.72 13.47
CA GLU A 56 -3.22 4.11 13.50
C GLU A 56 -4.18 4.48 12.34
N PHE A 57 -4.44 3.55 11.42
CA PHE A 57 -5.30 3.80 10.24
C PHE A 57 -6.64 3.06 10.27
N THR A 58 -6.87 2.16 11.24
CA THR A 58 -8.07 1.30 11.28
C THR A 58 -9.08 1.74 12.34
N LYS A 59 -8.62 2.35 13.45
CA LYS A 59 -9.47 2.68 14.61
C LYS A 59 -10.71 3.50 14.30
N GLU A 60 -10.58 4.57 13.51
CA GLU A 60 -11.74 5.42 13.21
C GLU A 60 -12.79 4.71 12.35
N LEU A 61 -12.34 3.79 11.48
CA LEU A 61 -13.23 2.97 10.66
C LEU A 61 -13.85 1.82 11.46
N GLU A 62 -13.10 1.22 12.38
CA GLU A 62 -13.59 0.25 13.37
C GLU A 62 -14.69 0.87 14.25
N HIS A 63 -14.50 2.11 14.73
CA HIS A 63 -15.54 2.83 15.48
C HIS A 63 -16.78 3.15 14.64
N ALA A 64 -16.62 3.44 13.35
CA ALA A 64 -17.76 3.66 12.46
C ALA A 64 -18.58 2.36 12.27
N LEU A 65 -17.90 1.20 12.19
CA LEU A 65 -18.56 -0.11 12.17
C LEU A 65 -19.29 -0.41 13.50
N GLU A 66 -18.63 -0.20 14.64
CA GLU A 66 -19.22 -0.40 15.98
C GLU A 66 -20.50 0.44 16.19
N ARG A 67 -20.50 1.67 15.66
CA ARG A 67 -21.64 2.60 15.77
C ARG A 67 -22.72 2.37 14.73
N ASN A 68 -22.56 1.38 13.84
CA ASN A 68 -23.42 1.15 12.68
C ASN A 68 -23.54 2.38 11.77
N GLU A 69 -22.50 3.22 11.71
CA GLU A 69 -22.39 4.33 10.76
C GLU A 69 -22.02 3.82 9.36
N VAL A 70 -21.29 2.70 9.29
CA VAL A 70 -20.98 1.95 8.07
C VAL A 70 -21.30 0.47 8.26
N ASP A 71 -21.62 -0.24 7.17
CA ASP A 71 -21.93 -1.67 7.18
C ASP A 71 -20.69 -2.53 6.86
N LEU A 72 -19.76 -2.00 6.07
CA LEU A 72 -18.48 -2.64 5.76
C LEU A 72 -17.39 -1.57 5.52
N VAL A 73 -16.13 -1.98 5.60
CA VAL A 73 -14.97 -1.10 5.36
C VAL A 73 -14.02 -1.76 4.38
N VAL A 74 -13.40 -0.98 3.51
CA VAL A 74 -12.38 -1.44 2.56
C VAL A 74 -11.00 -0.97 2.99
N HIS A 75 -10.05 -1.90 3.09
CA HIS A 75 -8.66 -1.64 3.46
C HIS A 75 -7.67 -2.27 2.47
N SER A 76 -6.44 -1.73 2.46
CA SER A 76 -5.31 -2.53 1.99
C SER A 76 -4.98 -3.56 3.07
N LEU A 77 -4.93 -4.85 2.71
CA LEU A 77 -4.73 -5.95 3.65
C LEU A 77 -3.45 -5.81 4.49
N LYS A 78 -2.39 -5.23 3.91
CA LYS A 78 -1.12 -4.96 4.59
C LYS A 78 -1.22 -3.96 5.76
N ASP A 79 -2.29 -3.15 5.79
CA ASP A 79 -2.52 -2.12 6.79
C ASP A 79 -3.37 -2.65 7.95
N LEU A 80 -3.94 -3.86 7.83
CA LEU A 80 -4.67 -4.53 8.90
C LEU A 80 -3.71 -5.26 9.87
N PRO A 81 -3.99 -5.24 11.18
CA PRO A 81 -3.24 -6.05 12.13
C PRO A 81 -3.50 -7.54 11.89
N THR A 82 -2.55 -8.39 12.31
CA THR A 82 -2.70 -9.85 12.22
C THR A 82 -3.78 -10.39 13.16
N VAL A 83 -4.07 -9.67 14.24
CA VAL A 83 -5.16 -9.96 15.18
C VAL A 83 -6.12 -8.77 15.14
N LEU A 84 -7.33 -9.01 14.68
CA LEU A 84 -8.39 -8.00 14.66
C LEU A 84 -9.00 -7.83 16.06
N PRO A 85 -9.50 -6.64 16.41
CA PRO A 85 -10.23 -6.47 17.66
C PRO A 85 -11.49 -7.35 17.70
N PRO A 86 -11.95 -7.76 18.90
CA PRO A 86 -13.18 -8.53 19.04
C PRO A 86 -14.37 -7.82 18.38
N GLY A 87 -15.23 -8.58 17.70
CA GLY A 87 -16.41 -8.04 17.01
C GLY A 87 -16.16 -7.69 15.54
N PHE A 88 -14.92 -7.73 15.06
CA PHE A 88 -14.59 -7.54 13.65
C PHE A 88 -14.04 -8.81 13.01
N THR A 89 -14.25 -8.92 11.69
CA THR A 89 -13.67 -9.98 10.86
C THR A 89 -13.35 -9.44 9.48
N ILE A 90 -12.37 -10.04 8.81
CA ILE A 90 -12.20 -9.86 7.36
C ILE A 90 -13.28 -10.68 6.67
N GLY A 91 -14.25 -10.00 6.06
CA GLY A 91 -15.38 -10.65 5.38
C GLY A 91 -15.03 -11.16 3.97
N ALA A 92 -14.04 -10.54 3.32
CA ALA A 92 -13.58 -10.91 2.00
C ALA A 92 -12.11 -10.56 1.82
N ILE A 93 -11.43 -11.26 0.92
CA ILE A 93 -10.13 -10.85 0.38
C ILE A 93 -10.30 -10.77 -1.13
N CYS A 94 -10.08 -9.59 -1.70
CA CYS A 94 -10.24 -9.39 -3.13
C CYS A 94 -9.12 -10.06 -3.92
N LYS A 95 -9.32 -10.17 -5.24
CA LYS A 95 -8.28 -10.66 -6.15
C LYS A 95 -7.00 -9.83 -5.97
N GLN A 96 -5.88 -10.52 -5.83
CA GLN A 96 -4.60 -9.91 -5.58
C GLN A 96 -4.09 -9.15 -6.83
N GLU A 97 -3.71 -7.89 -6.64
CA GLU A 97 -2.96 -7.10 -7.61
C GLU A 97 -1.46 -7.42 -7.58
N SER A 98 -0.66 -6.84 -8.48
CA SER A 98 0.79 -7.11 -8.54
C SER A 98 1.47 -7.01 -7.16
N PRO A 99 2.12 -8.10 -6.68
CA PRO A 99 2.80 -8.10 -5.38
C PRO A 99 4.16 -7.40 -5.42
N SER A 100 4.63 -6.99 -6.60
CA SER A 100 5.95 -6.45 -6.82
C SER A 100 6.14 -5.04 -6.24
N ASP A 101 7.36 -4.75 -5.82
CA ASP A 101 7.80 -3.39 -5.56
C ASP A 101 8.27 -2.74 -6.87
N ALA A 102 8.16 -1.42 -6.95
CA ALA A 102 8.53 -0.62 -8.11
C ALA A 102 9.43 0.55 -7.67
N VAL A 103 10.35 0.92 -8.55
CA VAL A 103 11.22 2.09 -8.42
C VAL A 103 10.67 3.19 -9.31
N VAL A 104 10.46 4.37 -8.72
CA VAL A 104 10.19 5.60 -9.45
C VAL A 104 11.43 6.47 -9.32
N PHE A 105 12.04 6.82 -10.45
CA PHE A 105 13.25 7.64 -10.48
C PHE A 105 12.89 9.12 -10.57
N HIS A 106 13.75 9.97 -10.02
CA HIS A 106 13.70 11.40 -10.24
C HIS A 106 13.77 11.67 -11.75
N PRO A 107 13.09 12.70 -12.29
CA PRO A 107 13.17 13.07 -13.70
C PRO A 107 14.58 13.21 -14.32
N LYS A 108 15.64 13.39 -13.51
CA LYS A 108 17.03 13.48 -13.95
C LYS A 108 17.66 12.12 -14.25
N PHE A 109 17.05 11.04 -13.77
CA PHE A 109 17.54 9.67 -13.87
C PHE A 109 16.60 8.78 -14.68
N VAL A 110 15.84 9.36 -15.62
CA VAL A 110 15.02 8.59 -16.57
C VAL A 110 15.91 7.63 -17.36
N GLY A 111 15.49 6.36 -17.46
CA GLY A 111 16.24 5.29 -18.12
C GLY A 111 17.36 4.68 -17.26
N LYS A 112 17.53 5.12 -16.01
CA LYS A 112 18.42 4.46 -15.04
C LYS A 112 17.70 3.33 -14.31
N THR A 113 18.51 2.51 -13.66
CA THR A 113 18.13 1.43 -12.75
C THR A 113 18.83 1.65 -11.41
N LEU A 114 18.45 0.90 -10.37
CA LEU A 114 19.14 0.99 -9.07
C LEU A 114 20.65 0.67 -9.17
N GLU A 115 21.04 -0.21 -10.09
CA GLU A 115 22.44 -0.58 -10.36
C GLU A 115 23.22 0.56 -11.02
N THR A 116 22.56 1.35 -11.86
CA THR A 116 23.19 2.39 -12.69
C THR A 116 23.00 3.80 -12.14
N LEU A 117 22.37 3.94 -10.98
CA LEU A 117 22.29 5.19 -10.24
C LEU A 117 23.70 5.64 -9.82
N PRO A 118 24.00 6.96 -9.85
CA PRO A 118 25.26 7.48 -9.36
C PRO A 118 25.53 7.05 -7.90
N GLY A 119 26.79 6.73 -7.58
CA GLY A 119 27.17 6.39 -6.21
C GLY A 119 26.77 7.48 -5.22
N LYS A 120 26.24 7.09 -4.05
CA LYS A 120 25.64 7.97 -3.03
C LYS A 120 24.28 8.60 -3.39
N SER A 121 23.63 8.16 -4.47
CA SER A 121 22.23 8.53 -4.71
C SER A 121 21.35 8.12 -3.54
N VAL A 122 20.43 9.00 -3.14
CA VAL A 122 19.50 8.72 -2.05
C VAL A 122 18.24 8.06 -2.60
N VAL A 123 17.86 6.92 -2.03
CA VAL A 123 16.65 6.16 -2.36
C VAL A 123 15.66 6.24 -1.21
N GLY A 124 14.47 6.77 -1.47
CA GLY A 124 13.42 6.99 -0.49
C GLY A 124 12.57 5.74 -0.21
N THR A 125 12.61 5.22 1.01
CA THR A 125 11.66 4.22 1.51
C THR A 125 11.56 4.25 3.04
N SER A 126 10.34 4.29 3.58
CA SER A 126 10.11 4.10 5.03
C SER A 126 9.81 2.65 5.41
N SER A 127 9.88 1.71 4.46
CA SER A 127 9.70 0.29 4.76
C SER A 127 11.05 -0.32 5.15
N LEU A 128 11.14 -0.80 6.39
CA LEU A 128 12.33 -1.51 6.90
C LEU A 128 12.66 -2.74 6.03
N ARG A 129 11.62 -3.48 5.60
CA ARG A 129 11.78 -4.62 4.68
C ARG A 129 12.51 -4.20 3.40
N ARG A 130 11.99 -3.20 2.70
CA ARG A 130 12.55 -2.73 1.42
C ARG A 130 13.96 -2.21 1.61
N ALA A 131 14.19 -1.40 2.65
CA ALA A 131 15.51 -0.86 2.95
C ALA A 131 16.52 -1.99 3.17
N ALA A 132 16.22 -2.96 4.03
CA ALA A 132 17.15 -4.06 4.33
C ALA A 132 17.47 -4.94 3.12
N GLN A 133 16.45 -5.32 2.33
CA GLN A 133 16.65 -6.15 1.14
C GLN A 133 17.45 -5.41 0.06
N LEU A 134 17.10 -4.16 -0.21
CA LEU A 134 17.74 -3.37 -1.26
C LEU A 134 19.15 -2.90 -0.85
N GLN A 135 19.41 -2.58 0.41
CA GLN A 135 20.76 -2.29 0.89
C GLN A 135 21.72 -3.47 0.71
N ARG A 136 21.21 -4.70 0.93
CA ARG A 136 21.99 -5.93 0.73
C ARG A 136 22.33 -6.16 -0.75
N LYS A 137 21.37 -5.89 -1.65
CA LYS A 137 21.53 -6.12 -3.10
C LYS A 137 22.29 -4.97 -3.79
N PHE A 138 22.05 -3.74 -3.37
CA PHE A 138 22.56 -2.49 -3.94
C PHE A 138 23.28 -1.68 -2.86
N PRO A 139 24.57 -1.96 -2.60
CA PRO A 139 25.31 -1.32 -1.50
C PRO A 139 25.74 0.14 -1.81
N HIS A 140 25.62 0.58 -3.06
CA HIS A 140 26.08 1.90 -3.50
C HIS A 140 25.13 3.08 -3.20
N PRO A 141 23.79 2.98 -3.39
CA PRO A 141 22.86 4.02 -2.98
C PRO A 141 22.66 4.08 -1.46
N GLU A 142 22.38 5.27 -0.94
CA GLU A 142 21.98 5.49 0.45
C GLU A 142 20.45 5.38 0.55
N PHE A 143 19.92 4.67 1.54
CA PHE A 143 18.47 4.54 1.74
C PHE A 143 18.00 5.43 2.88
N LYS A 144 17.10 6.37 2.59
CA LYS A 144 16.51 7.30 3.57
C LYS A 144 14.99 7.14 3.66
N SER A 145 14.44 7.44 4.83
CA SER A 145 13.00 7.39 5.05
C SER A 145 12.29 8.51 4.28
N ILE A 146 11.18 8.20 3.61
CA ILE A 146 10.31 9.17 2.94
C ILE A 146 8.86 9.03 3.41
N ARG A 147 8.33 10.10 4.03
CA ARG A 147 6.97 10.16 4.59
C ARG A 147 5.97 10.81 3.65
N GLY A 148 4.70 10.47 3.86
CA GLY A 148 3.56 10.95 3.08
C GLY A 148 2.83 9.83 2.33
N ASN A 149 1.66 10.16 1.80
CA ASN A 149 0.93 9.30 0.86
C ASN A 149 1.64 9.28 -0.51
N LEU A 150 1.08 8.55 -1.48
CA LEU A 150 1.69 8.40 -2.81
C LEU A 150 1.94 9.75 -3.50
N ASN A 151 0.95 10.65 -3.47
CA ASN A 151 1.05 12.01 -4.02
C ASN A 151 2.23 12.77 -3.39
N THR A 152 2.28 12.84 -2.06
CA THR A 152 3.36 13.56 -1.35
C THR A 152 4.74 12.98 -1.64
N ARG A 153 4.86 11.65 -1.73
CA ARG A 153 6.15 11.01 -2.02
C ARG A 153 6.66 11.30 -3.42
N LEU A 154 5.77 11.28 -4.42
CA LEU A 154 6.14 11.63 -5.79
C LEU A 154 6.46 13.13 -5.91
N TRP A 155 5.69 13.99 -5.26
CA TRP A 155 6.02 15.42 -5.20
C TRP A 155 7.40 15.67 -4.59
N LYS A 156 7.73 15.02 -3.47
CA LYS A 156 9.07 15.12 -2.85
C LYS A 156 10.17 14.63 -3.77
N LEU A 157 9.92 13.54 -4.51
CA LEU A 157 10.86 13.02 -5.50
C LEU A 157 11.09 14.02 -6.63
N ASP A 158 10.03 14.66 -7.13
CA ASP A 158 10.10 15.53 -8.29
C ASP A 158 10.72 16.90 -7.94
N GLU A 159 10.40 17.44 -6.75
CA GLU A 159 10.72 18.83 -6.39
C GLU A 159 11.96 18.99 -5.49
N LEU A 160 12.10 18.19 -4.42
CA LEU A 160 13.04 18.51 -3.33
C LEU A 160 14.52 18.20 -3.64
N GLN A 161 14.82 17.59 -4.79
CA GLN A 161 16.18 17.17 -5.20
C GLN A 161 16.91 16.26 -4.19
N GLU A 162 16.24 15.83 -3.12
CA GLU A 162 16.78 15.02 -2.04
C GLU A 162 16.87 13.54 -2.44
N PHE A 163 15.93 13.07 -3.25
CA PHE A 163 15.79 11.67 -3.63
C PHE A 163 16.13 11.48 -5.11
N GLY A 164 17.03 10.54 -5.41
CA GLY A 164 17.26 10.06 -6.79
C GLY A 164 16.21 9.05 -7.24
N ALA A 165 15.61 8.32 -6.29
CA ALA A 165 14.50 7.42 -6.53
C ALA A 165 13.66 7.20 -5.27
N VAL A 166 12.45 6.67 -5.42
CA VAL A 166 11.63 6.16 -4.31
C VAL A 166 11.12 4.75 -4.61
N ILE A 167 10.95 3.95 -3.56
CA ILE A 167 10.43 2.57 -3.67
C ILE A 167 8.97 2.53 -3.23
N LEU A 168 8.09 2.13 -4.15
CA LEU A 168 6.65 2.07 -3.98
C LEU A 168 6.11 0.67 -4.30
N ALA A 169 4.86 0.39 -3.96
CA ALA A 169 4.21 -0.84 -4.40
C ALA A 169 3.71 -0.64 -5.84
N ALA A 170 3.95 -1.60 -6.74
CA ALA A 170 3.50 -1.51 -8.13
C ALA A 170 1.97 -1.42 -8.21
N ALA A 171 1.24 -2.21 -7.42
CA ALA A 171 -0.22 -2.15 -7.33
C ALA A 171 -0.75 -0.74 -7.00
N GLY A 172 -0.10 -0.03 -6.05
CA GLY A 172 -0.52 1.33 -5.69
C GLY A 172 -0.36 2.34 -6.81
N LEU A 173 0.70 2.21 -7.62
CA LEU A 173 0.90 3.04 -8.82
C LEU A 173 -0.11 2.70 -9.92
N GLN A 174 -0.40 1.41 -10.11
CA GLN A 174 -1.38 0.92 -11.08
C GLN A 174 -2.80 1.41 -10.75
N CYS A 175 -3.23 1.31 -9.49
CA CYS A 175 -4.52 1.82 -9.04
C CYS A 175 -4.68 3.33 -9.31
N MET A 176 -3.59 4.08 -9.20
CA MET A 176 -3.58 5.54 -9.41
C MET A 176 -3.44 5.93 -10.88
N GLY A 177 -3.30 4.97 -11.80
CA GLY A 177 -3.07 5.25 -13.23
C GLY A 177 -1.66 5.79 -13.52
N TRP A 178 -0.68 5.50 -12.67
CA TRP A 178 0.68 6.02 -12.75
C TRP A 178 1.72 4.97 -13.16
N GLN A 179 1.30 3.97 -13.94
CA GLN A 179 2.19 2.94 -14.48
C GLN A 179 3.35 3.56 -15.27
N ASN A 180 3.11 4.67 -15.97
CA ASN A 180 4.12 5.39 -16.76
C ASN A 180 5.23 6.02 -15.91
N ARG A 181 5.03 6.17 -14.60
CA ARG A 181 6.06 6.66 -13.66
C ARG A 181 7.04 5.56 -13.25
N VAL A 182 6.70 4.29 -13.45
CA VAL A 182 7.54 3.16 -13.09
C VAL A 182 8.78 3.14 -13.99
N GLY A 183 9.96 3.26 -13.41
CA GLY A 183 11.22 3.09 -14.16
C GLY A 183 11.81 1.69 -14.06
N GLN A 184 11.59 1.00 -12.94
CA GLN A 184 12.05 -0.38 -12.74
C GLN A 184 11.02 -1.14 -11.88
N ILE A 185 10.65 -2.35 -12.29
CA ILE A 185 9.94 -3.31 -11.44
C ILE A 185 10.99 -4.19 -10.77
N LEU A 186 10.88 -4.35 -9.45
CA LEU A 186 11.80 -5.16 -8.67
C LEU A 186 11.36 -6.62 -8.67
N HIS A 187 12.28 -7.51 -9.02
CA HIS A 187 12.04 -8.94 -8.98
C HIS A 187 12.05 -9.47 -7.53
N PRO A 188 11.41 -10.62 -7.25
CA PRO A 188 11.41 -11.20 -5.90
C PRO A 188 12.80 -11.45 -5.30
N GLU A 189 13.80 -11.70 -6.16
CA GLU A 189 15.21 -11.88 -5.77
C GLU A 189 15.89 -10.58 -5.32
N GLU A 190 15.38 -9.44 -5.79
CA GLU A 190 15.90 -8.11 -5.46
C GLU A 190 15.16 -7.54 -4.24
N CYS A 191 13.84 -7.68 -4.22
CA CYS A 191 12.98 -7.13 -3.18
C CYS A 191 11.69 -7.95 -3.06
N GLY A 192 11.78 -9.12 -2.41
CA GLY A 192 10.63 -9.99 -2.18
C GLY A 192 9.61 -9.40 -1.19
N SER A 193 8.32 -9.64 -1.45
CA SER A 193 7.26 -9.41 -0.47
C SER A 193 7.54 -10.29 0.75
N GLY A 194 7.93 -9.67 1.86
CA GLY A 194 8.42 -10.40 3.03
C GLY A 194 7.34 -11.29 3.61
N GLY A 195 7.50 -12.61 3.47
CA GLY A 195 6.92 -13.61 4.33
C GLY A 195 7.95 -14.03 5.36
N SER A 196 7.55 -14.09 6.64
CA SER A 196 8.27 -14.88 7.63
C SER A 196 8.24 -16.33 7.15
N GLY A 197 9.35 -16.84 6.62
CA GLY A 197 9.38 -18.17 6.02
C GLY A 197 10.71 -18.47 5.35
N SER A 198 11.79 -18.51 6.13
CA SER A 198 13.00 -19.20 5.74
C SER A 198 12.72 -20.71 5.68
N GLY A 199 12.85 -21.32 4.50
CA GLY A 199 13.21 -22.73 4.36
C GLY A 199 12.11 -23.71 3.90
N SER A 200 12.51 -24.51 2.90
CA SER A 200 12.00 -25.83 2.49
C SER A 200 10.59 -25.96 1.89
N SER A 201 10.60 -26.25 0.60
CA SER A 201 9.81 -27.27 -0.11
C SER A 201 8.83 -28.11 0.73
N SER A 202 7.52 -27.88 0.56
CA SER A 202 6.49 -28.94 0.53
C SER A 202 5.13 -28.37 0.13
N GLN A 203 4.43 -29.09 -0.74
CA GLN A 203 3.07 -28.83 -1.21
C GLN A 203 2.02 -28.84 -0.07
N GLY A 204 0.98 -27.99 -0.14
CA GLY A 204 -0.23 -28.06 0.70
C GLY A 204 -0.87 -26.69 0.99
N PRO A 205 -2.21 -26.54 0.96
CA PRO A 205 -2.89 -25.27 0.69
C PRO A 205 -3.10 -24.41 1.94
N GLY A 206 -2.86 -23.10 1.80
CA GLY A 206 -3.07 -22.13 2.88
C GLY A 206 -2.09 -20.95 2.79
N HIS A 207 -1.99 -20.32 1.62
CA HIS A 207 -1.12 -19.15 1.44
C HIS A 207 -1.94 -17.87 1.65
N LEU A 208 -2.03 -17.43 2.91
CA LEU A 208 -2.27 -16.01 3.21
C LEU A 208 -0.99 -15.24 2.86
N GLY A 209 -0.82 -14.98 1.56
CA GLY A 209 0.23 -14.08 1.07
C GLY A 209 -0.14 -12.63 1.39
N SER A 210 0.64 -11.97 2.23
CA SER A 210 0.48 -10.59 2.71
C SER A 210 0.76 -9.50 1.65
N GLY A 211 0.67 -9.83 0.36
CA GLY A 211 0.99 -8.92 -0.73
C GLY A 211 -0.21 -8.13 -1.21
N GLY A 212 -0.27 -6.82 -0.93
CA GLY A 212 -0.97 -5.82 -1.74
C GLY A 212 -2.48 -5.96 -2.00
N GLY A 213 -3.14 -6.99 -1.47
CA GLY A 213 -4.57 -7.22 -1.68
C GLY A 213 -5.43 -6.18 -1.00
N VAL A 214 -6.60 -5.91 -1.60
CA VAL A 214 -7.69 -5.18 -0.95
C VAL A 214 -8.51 -6.20 -0.14
N ALA A 215 -8.88 -5.84 1.08
CA ALA A 215 -9.68 -6.65 1.99
C ALA A 215 -10.84 -5.83 2.57
#